data_AF-A0A6P0U0U0-F1
#
_entry.id   AF-A0A6P0U0U0-F1
#
_cell.length_a   1.000
_cell.length_b   1.000
_cell.length_c   1.000
_cell.angle_alpha   90.00
_cell.angle_beta   90.00
_cell.angle_gamma   90.00
#
_symmetry.space_group_name_H-M   'P 1'
#
loop_
_entity.id
_entity.type
_entity.pdbx_description
1 polymer ?
#
loop_
_entity_poly.entity_id
_entity_poly.type
_entity_poly.pdbx_seq_one_letter_code
_entity_poly.pdbx_strand_id
1 'polypeptide(L)' 'IFGSVAREEDDENSDIDFLIDYDLEKTTSWFPMGLILDLEAFLQRKVDVATDDSLHYFIRDKVLEEAVKL' A
#
# COMPACT_ATOMS: atom_id res chain seq x y z
N ILE A 1 4.11 4.55 1.98
CA ILE A 1 2.83 4.95 1.35
C ILE A 1 3.12 5.56 0.00
N PHE A 2 2.25 5.35 -0.99
CA PHE A 2 2.36 5.98 -2.31
C PHE A 2 0.98 6.55 -2.71
N GLY A 3 0.81 6.95 -3.97
CA GLY A 3 -0.49 7.36 -4.48
C GLY A 3 -0.90 8.78 -4.10
N SER A 4 -2.21 9.03 -4.01
CA SER A 4 -2.77 10.36 -3.71
C SER A 4 -2.38 10.86 -2.32
N VAL A 5 -2.37 9.96 -1.32
CA VAL A 5 -2.01 10.29 0.07
C VAL A 5 -0.56 10.76 0.16
N ALA A 6 0.37 10.08 -0.53
CA ALA A 6 1.78 10.49 -0.56
C ALA A 6 2.01 11.83 -1.29
N ARG A 7 1.09 12.21 -2.19
CA ARG A 7 1.13 13.45 -2.98
C ARG A 7 0.31 14.58 -2.38
N GLU A 8 -0.32 14.38 -1.22
CA GLU A 8 -1.26 15.34 -0.60
C GLU A 8 -2.43 15.72 -1.52
N GLU A 9 -2.82 14.82 -2.42
CA GLU A 9 -3.92 14.98 -3.39
C GLU A 9 -5.15 14.14 -3.01
N ASP A 10 -5.15 13.47 -1.85
CA ASP A 10 -6.25 12.61 -1.43
C ASP A 10 -7.46 13.40 -0.91
N ASP A 11 -8.64 12.78 -1.04
CA ASP A 11 -9.89 13.27 -0.50
C ASP A 11 -10.53 12.26 0.48
N GLU A 12 -11.69 12.62 1.02
CA GLU A 12 -12.42 11.79 1.99
C GLU A 12 -12.85 10.41 1.47
N ASN A 13 -12.85 10.20 0.15
CA ASN A 13 -13.26 8.95 -0.47
C ASN A 13 -12.06 8.16 -1.03
N SER A 14 -10.87 8.73 -0.98
CA SER A 14 -9.65 8.11 -1.49
C SER A 14 -9.22 6.94 -0.60
N ASP A 15 -8.71 5.90 -1.23
CA ASP A 15 -7.99 4.79 -0.62
C ASP A 15 -6.59 5.21 -0.13
N ILE A 16 -5.99 4.34 0.69
CA ILE A 16 -4.63 4.50 1.19
C ILE A 16 -3.76 3.39 0.60
N ASP A 17 -2.83 3.78 -0.27
CA ASP A 17 -1.91 2.88 -0.96
C ASP A 17 -0.64 2.61 -0.14
N PHE A 18 -0.45 1.34 0.26
CA PHE A 18 0.75 0.87 0.92
C PHE A 18 1.61 0.04 -0.03
N LEU A 19 2.84 0.49 -0.25
CA LEU A 19 3.89 -0.33 -0.84
C LEU A 19 4.66 -0.99 0.29
N ILE A 20 4.67 -2.32 0.34
CA ILE A 20 5.30 -3.08 1.41
C ILE A 20 6.39 -4.01 0.87
N ASP A 21 7.46 -4.12 1.66
CA ASP A 21 8.47 -5.17 1.57
C ASP A 21 8.24 -6.13 2.73
N TYR A 22 8.18 -7.43 2.44
CA TYR A 22 7.83 -8.45 3.41
C TYR A 22 8.58 -9.75 3.14
N ASP A 23 8.80 -10.50 4.21
CA ASP A 23 9.47 -11.79 4.16
C ASP A 23 8.41 -12.88 4.07
N LEU A 24 8.35 -13.58 2.93
CA LEU A 24 7.42 -14.69 2.68
C LEU A 24 7.49 -15.76 3.78
N GLU A 25 8.66 -16.02 4.37
CA GLU A 25 8.83 -17.02 5.44
C GLU A 25 8.26 -16.55 6.79
N LYS A 26 8.04 -15.24 6.94
CA LYS A 26 7.46 -14.62 8.16
C LYS A 26 6.00 -14.19 7.97
N THR A 27 5.38 -14.52 6.85
CA THR A 27 3.97 -14.25 6.60
C THR A 27 3.08 -15.43 6.99
N THR A 28 1.80 -15.12 7.25
CA THR A 28 0.77 -16.13 7.49
C THR A 28 0.07 -16.48 6.17
N SER A 29 -0.63 -17.62 6.13
CA SER A 29 -1.42 -18.01 4.94
C SER A 29 -2.55 -17.04 4.58
N TRP A 30 -2.87 -16.08 5.46
CA TRP A 30 -3.91 -15.07 5.25
C TRP A 30 -3.34 -13.72 4.78
N PHE A 31 -2.03 -13.63 4.60
CA PHE A 31 -1.37 -12.44 4.07
C PHE A 31 -1.58 -12.31 2.55
N PRO A 32 -1.83 -11.10 2.00
CA PRO A 32 -1.92 -9.80 2.69
C PRO A 32 -3.33 -9.45 3.21
N MET A 33 -4.35 -10.27 2.97
CA MET A 33 -5.75 -9.92 3.31
C MET A 33 -5.98 -9.59 4.79
N GLY A 34 -5.29 -10.25 5.72
CA GLY A 34 -5.40 -9.92 7.14
C GLY A 34 -4.91 -8.52 7.46
N LEU A 35 -3.76 -8.15 6.89
CA LEU A 35 -3.18 -6.83 7.06
C LEU A 35 -4.13 -5.76 6.49
N ILE A 36 -4.71 -6.00 5.31
CA ILE A 36 -5.67 -5.08 4.68
C ILE A 36 -6.86 -4.86 5.63
N LEU A 37 -7.51 -5.94 6.08
CA LEU A 37 -8.69 -5.82 6.95
C LEU A 37 -8.38 -5.10 8.27
N ASP A 38 -7.24 -5.38 8.88
CA ASP A 38 -6.81 -4.73 10.13
C ASP A 38 -6.55 -3.24 9.90
N LEU A 39 -5.90 -2.87 8.79
CA LEU A 39 -5.63 -1.48 8.43
C LEU A 39 -6.90 -0.72 8.07
N GLU A 40 -7.80 -1.30 7.28
CA GLU A 40 -9.10 -0.68 6.95
C GLU A 40 -9.93 -0.44 8.22
N ALA A 41 -9.96 -1.41 9.13
CA ALA A 41 -10.64 -1.27 10.42
C ALA A 41 -10.01 -0.17 11.30
N PHE A 42 -8.69 -0.03 11.28
CA PHE A 42 -7.98 0.99 12.06
C PHE A 42 -8.12 2.39 11.46
N LEU A 43 -7.97 2.52 10.14
CA LEU A 43 -7.93 3.80 9.42
C LEU A 43 -9.32 4.29 9.00
N GLN A 44 -10.34 3.42 9.07
CA GLN A 44 -11.72 3.70 8.63
C GLN A 44 -11.79 4.17 7.16
N ARG A 45 -10.83 3.73 6.34
CA ARG A 45 -10.69 4.02 4.91
C ARG A 45 -10.31 2.74 4.17
N LYS A 46 -10.57 2.70 2.87
CA LYS A 46 -10.11 1.59 2.04
C LYS A 46 -8.59 1.56 1.97
N VAL A 47 -8.02 0.36 1.94
CA VAL A 47 -6.57 0.16 1.94
C VAL A 47 -6.19 -0.80 0.84
N ASP A 48 -5.29 -0.34 -0.03
CA ASP A 48 -4.68 -1.17 -1.07
C ASP A 48 -3.23 -1.46 -0.70
N VAL A 49 -2.85 -2.73 -0.82
CA VAL A 49 -1.50 -3.21 -0.50
C VAL A 49 -0.85 -3.73 -1.78
N ALA A 50 0.25 -3.08 -2.16
CA ALA A 50 1.11 -3.46 -3.26
C ALA A 50 2.49 -3.88 -2.74
N THR A 51 3.17 -4.64 -3.59
CA THR A 51 4.54 -5.11 -3.42
C THR A 51 5.37 -4.62 -4.59
N ASP A 52 6.68 -4.44 -4.42
CA ASP A 52 7.57 -3.97 -5.49
C ASP A 52 7.43 -4.79 -6.79
N ASP A 53 7.21 -6.10 -6.66
CA ASP A 53 7.08 -7.02 -7.78
C ASP A 53 5.68 -6.97 -8.45
N SER A 54 4.66 -6.51 -7.73
CA SER A 54 3.31 -6.35 -8.26
C SER A 54 3.10 -5.05 -9.04
N LEU A 55 4.03 -4.09 -8.92
CA LEU A 55 3.94 -2.82 -9.64
C LEU A 55 4.18 -3.04 -11.13
N HIS A 56 3.30 -2.47 -11.96
CA HIS A 56 3.50 -2.52 -13.40
C HIS A 56 4.77 -1.73 -13.78
N TYR A 57 5.63 -2.31 -14.64
CA TYR A 57 6.96 -1.78 -14.95
C TYR A 57 6.96 -0.28 -15.33
N PHE A 58 5.93 0.17 -16.04
CA PHE A 58 5.79 1.55 -16.49
C PHE A 58 5.60 2.57 -15.36
N ILE A 59 4.99 2.16 -14.24
CA ILE A 59 4.71 3.03 -13.10
C ILE A 59 5.65 2.76 -11.91
N ARG A 60 6.41 1.66 -11.93
CA ARG A 60 7.24 1.21 -10.82
C ARG A 60 8.21 2.30 -10.34
N ASP A 61 9.01 2.85 -11.24
CA ASP A 61 10.03 3.86 -10.86
C ASP A 61 9.39 5.13 -10.31
N LYS A 62 8.27 5.56 -10.91
CA LYS A 62 7.49 6.71 -10.44
C LYS A 62 6.93 6.46 -9.04
N VAL A 63 6.32 5.30 -8.81
CA VAL A 63 5.77 4.93 -7.50
C VAL A 63 6.87 4.87 -6.45
N LEU A 64 8.05 4.33 -6.79
CA LEU A 64 9.19 4.25 -5.86
C LEU A 64 9.77 5.64 -5.52
N GLU A 65 9.78 6.57 -6.47
CA GLU A 65 10.25 7.96 -6.24
C GLU A 65 9.26 8.77 -5.40
N GLU A 66 7.95 8.57 -5.61
CA GLU A 66 6.88 9.25 -4.87
C GLU A 66 6.59 8.60 -3.51
N ALA A 67 7.07 7.38 -3.26
CA ALA A 67 6.78 6.66 -2.04
C ALA A 67 7.41 7.33 -0.81
N VAL A 68 6.58 7.64 0.19
CA VAL A 68 7.02 8.14 1.49
C VAL A 68 7.19 6.98 2.45
N LYS A 69 8.40 6.86 3.01
CA LYS A 69 8.74 5.85 4.02
C LYS A 69 8.15 6.24 5.38
N LEU A 70 7.49 5.28 6.03
CA LEU A 70 6.97 5.38 7.39
C LEU A 70 7.92 4.75 8.41
#